data_AF-A0AA39FFT0-F1
#
_entry.id   AF-A0AA39FFT0-F1
#
_cell.length_a   1.000
_cell.length_b   1.000
_cell.length_c   1.000
_cell.angle_alpha   90.00
_cell.angle_beta   90.00
_cell.angle_gamma   90.00
#
_symmetry.space_group_name_H-M   'P 1'
#
loop_
_entity.id
_entity.type
_entity.pdbx_description
1 polymer ?
#
loop_
_entity_poly.entity_id
_entity_poly.type
_entity_poly.pdbx_seq_one_letter_code
_entity_poly.pdbx_strand_id
1 'polypeptide(L)' 'MVENEETINEYPKVGDRIDCDGYRGSVCYVGLIDDTNGMWLGIDWDDPSRGKHNGIHGGKEYFKTW' A
#
# COMPACT_ATOMS: atom_id res chain seq x y z
N MET A 1 20.70 16.44 25.57
CA MET A 1 20.52 14.99 25.56
C MET A 1 19.06 14.67 25.83
N VAL A 2 18.25 14.73 24.78
CA VAL A 2 17.13 13.82 24.54
C VAL A 2 16.86 13.99 23.05
N GLU A 3 17.37 13.06 22.25
CA GLU A 3 16.99 12.93 20.86
C GLU A 3 15.52 12.48 20.89
N ASN A 4 14.62 13.33 20.38
CA ASN A 4 13.25 12.92 20.15
C ASN A 4 13.31 11.85 19.04
N GLU A 5 13.34 10.59 19.44
CA GLU A 5 12.97 9.48 18.58
C GLU A 5 11.49 9.70 18.22
N GLU A 6 11.23 10.47 17.16
CA GLU A 6 9.98 10.37 16.43
C GLU A 6 9.83 8.88 16.12
N THR A 7 8.91 8.23 16.81
CA THR A 7 8.52 6.85 16.56
C THR A 7 8.41 6.69 15.06
N ILE A 8 9.37 5.98 14.47
CA ILE A 8 9.26 5.49 13.11
C ILE A 8 7.98 4.66 13.10
N ASN A 9 6.88 5.25 12.64
CA ASN A 9 5.67 4.49 12.36
C ASN A 9 6.13 3.43 11.37
N GLU A 10 6.18 2.17 11.80
CA GLU A 10 6.52 1.07 10.92
C GLU A 10 5.63 1.20 9.69
N TYR A 11 6.23 1.18 8.50
CA TYR A 11 5.45 1.12 7.27
C TYR A 11 4.50 -0.08 7.35
N PRO A 12 3.27 0.06 6.84
CA PRO A 12 2.38 -1.08 6.71
C PRO A 12 3.09 -2.22 5.99
N LYS A 13 2.92 -3.43 6.48
CA LYS A 13 3.50 -4.66 5.94
C LYS A 13 2.46 -5.34 5.07
N VAL A 14 2.91 -6.14 4.10
CA VAL A 14 1.99 -7.00 3.33
C VAL A 14 1.22 -7.91 4.29
N GLY A 15 -0.10 -7.95 4.12
CA GLY A 15 -1.04 -8.65 5.01
C GLY A 15 -1.70 -7.74 6.05
N ASP A 16 -1.19 -6.54 6.29
CA ASP A 16 -1.80 -5.60 7.22
C ASP A 16 -3.17 -5.15 6.72
N ARG A 17 -4.07 -4.90 7.66
CA ARG A 17 -5.38 -4.32 7.41
C ARG A 17 -5.33 -2.82 7.64
N ILE A 18 -5.79 -2.07 6.64
CA ILE A 18 -5.82 -0.62 6.71
C ILE A 18 -7.24 -0.09 6.61
N ASP A 19 -7.44 1.11 7.16
CA ASP A 19 -8.64 1.93 7.00
C ASP A 19 -8.22 3.26 6.38
N CYS A 20 -8.87 3.66 5.29
CA CYS A 20 -8.61 4.91 4.59
C CYS A 20 -9.93 5.50 4.11
N ASP A 21 -10.29 6.66 4.66
CA ASP A 21 -11.55 7.36 4.39
C ASP A 21 -12.80 6.47 4.58
N GLY A 22 -12.75 5.56 5.57
CA GLY A 22 -13.84 4.63 5.87
C GLY A 22 -13.89 3.38 4.98
N TYR A 23 -12.96 3.23 4.05
CA TYR A 23 -12.77 2.00 3.27
C TYR A 23 -11.69 1.14 3.89
N ARG A 24 -11.94 -0.17 3.95
CA ARG A 24 -10.98 -1.14 4.48
C ARG A 24 -10.38 -1.99 3.36
N GLY A 25 -9.13 -2.38 3.55
CA GLY A 25 -8.43 -3.22 2.60
C GLY A 25 -7.21 -3.89 3.21
N SER A 26 -6.66 -4.86 2.47
CA SER A 26 -5.43 -5.56 2.80
C SER A 26 -4.27 -4.96 2.00
N VAL A 27 -3.14 -4.74 2.66
CA VAL A 27 -1.89 -4.40 1.96
C VAL A 27 -1.39 -5.64 1.23
N CYS A 28 -1.26 -5.56 -0.08
CA CYS A 28 -0.78 -6.63 -0.96
C CYS A 28 0.61 -6.33 -1.55
N TYR A 29 1.04 -5.08 -1.50
CA TYR A 29 2.35 -4.66 -1.98
C TYR A 29 2.88 -3.49 -1.15
N VAL A 30 4.19 -3.51 -0.89
CA VAL A 30 4.94 -2.41 -0.27
C VAL A 30 6.26 -2.29 -1.01
N GLY A 31 6.48 -1.18 -1.71
CA GLY A 31 7.72 -1.01 -2.46
C GLY A 31 7.71 0.10 -3.50
N LEU A 32 8.80 0.20 -4.26
CA LEU A 32 8.95 1.16 -5.34
C LEU A 32 8.24 0.66 -6.61
N ILE A 33 7.56 1.57 -7.30
CA ILE A 33 7.03 1.31 -8.64
C ILE A 33 7.95 1.99 -9.64
N ASP A 34 8.31 1.27 -10.71
CA ASP A 34 9.17 1.78 -11.79
C ASP A 34 8.59 3.10 -12.34
N ASP A 35 9.46 4.07 -12.64
CA ASP A 35 9.10 5.42 -13.13
C ASP A 35 8.20 6.27 -12.21
N THR A 36 8.13 5.93 -10.91
CA THR A 36 7.45 6.74 -9.89
C THR A 36 8.40 7.14 -8.76
N ASN A 37 8.02 8.18 -8.01
CA ASN A 37 8.77 8.61 -6.83
C ASN A 37 8.13 8.07 -5.54
N GLY A 38 8.97 7.57 -4.63
CA GLY A 38 8.55 7.19 -3.28
C GLY A 38 8.08 5.74 -3.14
N MET A 39 7.73 5.38 -1.91
CA MET A 39 7.18 4.07 -1.56
C MET A 39 5.68 4.03 -1.83
N TRP A 40 5.22 2.92 -2.41
CA TRP A 40 3.84 2.66 -2.73
C TRP A 40 3.27 1.52 -1.91
N LEU A 41 1.98 1.65 -1.61
CA LEU A 41 1.16 0.59 -1.04
C LEU A 41 0.16 0.13 -2.10
N GLY A 42 0.24 -1.14 -2.47
CA GLY A 42 -0.82 -1.80 -3.24
C GLY A 42 -1.86 -2.35 -2.27
N ILE A 43 -3.11 -1.93 -2.43
CA ILE A 43 -4.21 -2.30 -1.53
C ILE A 43 -5.26 -3.08 -2.31
N ASP A 44 -5.64 -4.24 -1.77
CA ASP A 44 -6.83 -4.97 -2.15
C ASP A 44 -7.98 -4.51 -1.25
N TRP A 45 -8.88 -3.72 -1.80
CA TRP A 45 -9.98 -3.10 -1.05
C TRP A 45 -11.14 -4.07 -0.91
N ASP A 46 -11.75 -4.11 0.28
CA ASP A 46 -12.94 -4.95 0.51
C ASP A 46 -14.14 -4.48 -0.35
N ASP A 47 -14.21 -3.18 -0.64
CA ASP A 47 -15.15 -2.64 -1.61
C ASP A 47 -14.50 -2.64 -3.01
N PRO A 48 -14.96 -3.49 -3.93
CA PRO A 48 -14.36 -3.61 -5.26
C PRO A 48 -14.52 -2.34 -6.10
N SER A 49 -15.44 -1.43 -5.74
CA SER A 49 -15.61 -0.15 -6.44
C SER A 49 -14.54 0.89 -6.10
N ARG A 50 -13.78 0.70 -5.01
CA ARG A 50 -12.75 1.63 -4.53
C ARG A 50 -11.42 1.49 -5.27
N GLY A 51 -11.09 0.26 -5.69
CA GLY A 51 -9.83 -0.06 -6.37
C GLY A 51 -9.66 0.72 -7.68
N LYS A 52 -8.50 1.35 -7.86
CA LYS A 52 -8.17 2.11 -9.09
C LYS A 52 -7.38 1.31 -10.12
N HIS A 53 -6.74 0.22 -9.68
CA HIS A 53 -5.83 -0.59 -10.48
C HIS A 53 -5.92 -2.06 -10.08
N ASN A 54 -5.57 -2.95 -11.00
CA ASN A 54 -5.51 -4.40 -10.80
C ASN A 54 -4.11 -4.90 -10.38
N GLY A 55 -3.25 -3.99 -9.91
CA GLY A 55 -1.88 -4.30 -9.49
C GLY A 55 -0.84 -4.40 -10.62
N ILE A 56 -1.20 -4.01 -11.85
CA ILE A 56 -0.27 -3.91 -12.98
C ILE A 56 0.06 -2.44 -13.27
N HIS A 57 1.35 -2.13 -13.43
CA HIS A 57 1.82 -0.82 -13.87
C HIS A 57 2.93 -1.00 -14.92
N GLY A 58 2.85 -0.27 -16.04
CA GLY A 58 3.85 -0.37 -17.12
C GLY A 58 4.01 -1.77 -17.73
N GLY A 59 2.99 -2.64 -17.64
CA GLY A 59 3.07 -4.03 -18.10
C GLY A 59 3.73 -5.02 -17.12
N LYS A 60 4.16 -4.54 -15.94
CA LYS A 60 4.70 -5.35 -14.85
C LYS A 60 3.64 -5.55 -13.76
N GLU A 61 3.47 -6.78 -13.31
CA GLU A 61 2.57 -7.13 -12.21
C GLU A 61 3.30 -6.99 -10.87
N TYR A 62 2.72 -6.21 -9.95
CA TYR A 62 3.26 -5.98 -8.61
C TYR A 62 2.51 -6.79 -7.55
N PHE A 63 1.20 -6.95 -7.72
CA PHE A 63 0.33 -7.79 -6.89
C PHE A 63 -0.95 -8.13 -7.64
N LYS A 64 -1.75 -9.06 -7.09
CA LYS A 64 -3.08 -9.41 -7.59
C LYS A 64 -4.13 -9.02 -6.55
N THR A 65 -5.24 -8.48 -7.04
CA THR A 65 -6.47 -8.23 -6.28
C THR A 65 -7.47 -9.35 -6.55
N TRP A 66 -8.35 -9.65 -5.59
CA TRP A 66 -9.29 -10.78 -5.68
C TRP A 66 -10.71 -10.31 -6.02
#